data_AF-A0A6N9Z3H8-F1
#
_entry.id   AF-A0A6N9Z3H8-F1
#
_cell.length_a   1.000
_cell.length_b   1.000
_cell.length_c   1.000
_cell.angle_alpha   90.00
_cell.angle_beta   90.00
_cell.angle_gamma   90.00
#
_symmetry.space_group_name_H-M   'P 1'
#
loop_
_entity.id
_entity.type
_entity.pdbx_description
1 polymer ?
#
loop_
_entity_poly.entity_id
_entity_poly.type
_entity_poly.pdbx_seq_one_letter_code
_entity_poly.pdbx_strand_id
1 'polypeptide(L)'
;MRFAQGSEGRPSIGRRLAAGVVAAAMMIGGSLAAGAAAYAQEGDAPAAAVAESGAKKHFMVYYRAWRDVTMKGVNTDLPDDNWISMYDIPYGIDVVNVFSYVPSGQEAAAQPFYDKLKSDYAPYLHSRGIKLVRGLDYSGVMVNGFKKWIVEQGKTVDTATEADYDAYADYVIETYMTSVGLDGLDIDMETYPDESQVAISDQVIKSLSKRIGPKSSDPDGTMFLYDTNGSYTAPFENVADCFDYVAYQQYGSDSKRTAKAAATYEQFIDSTKFVPGLTFPEEGDMNNRWHDATEPYLDSHFYDVASYSYEHNLGGMFVYALDRDGRTYSEDDLTHIKPSNLIWTKTAIAQSQGMSLENAKAAADHFLDRMSLTKEVPAETRQAVTDATNLYEVNKAVLGGDWNEGYSNTYDPTLELSLTGIDTAALTRALTQADKLIADGKTDGDALAALKTAKETAIAGLTGKLYTADEVASWTGALETAIKAATPAEPEPEQPGKDDGKDEPTKPDTDKNDKTEAKPAAKPGNLANTGSAVSVAVSVAAMLALAGVSALAVRRRR
;
A
#
# COMPACT_ATOMS: atom_id res chain seq x y z
N MET A 1 10.76 -22.89 16.54
CA MET A 1 9.65 -23.86 16.74
C MET A 1 9.83 -24.93 15.65
N ARG A 2 9.56 -26.23 15.82
CA ARG A 2 9.76 -27.18 14.68
C ARG A 2 8.60 -27.05 13.69
N PHE A 3 8.72 -26.17 12.70
CA PHE A 3 7.82 -26.12 11.56
C PHE A 3 8.12 -27.30 10.63
N ALA A 4 7.40 -28.40 10.81
CA ALA A 4 7.42 -29.51 9.86
C ALA A 4 6.54 -29.15 8.66
N GLN A 5 7.12 -28.59 7.60
CA GLN A 5 6.48 -28.66 6.28
C GLN A 5 6.41 -30.14 5.88
N GLY A 6 5.18 -30.64 5.79
CA GLY A 6 4.91 -31.93 5.16
C GLY A 6 5.43 -31.90 3.72
N SER A 7 6.08 -32.98 3.30
CA SER A 7 6.57 -33.15 1.94
C SER A 7 5.44 -32.92 0.93
N GLU A 8 5.47 -31.82 0.19
CA GLU A 8 4.51 -31.55 -0.86
C GLU A 8 4.63 -32.62 -1.97
N GLY A 9 3.47 -33.12 -2.39
CA GLY A 9 3.31 -34.09 -3.44
C GLY A 9 3.66 -33.52 -4.81
N ARG A 10 4.31 -34.36 -5.62
CA ARG A 10 4.76 -34.13 -7.01
C ARG A 10 3.73 -33.42 -7.91
N PRO A 11 4.15 -32.52 -8.81
CA PRO A 11 3.44 -32.29 -10.06
C PRO A 11 3.87 -33.36 -11.08
N SER A 12 2.94 -34.20 -11.53
CA SER A 12 3.20 -35.15 -12.62
C SER A 12 3.22 -34.43 -13.96
N ILE A 13 4.38 -34.38 -14.61
CA ILE A 13 4.53 -33.95 -16.00
C ILE A 13 3.96 -35.03 -16.91
N GLY A 14 2.81 -34.73 -17.54
CA GLY A 14 2.22 -35.52 -18.62
C GLY A 14 1.97 -34.64 -19.85
N ARG A 15 2.88 -34.69 -20.83
CA ARG A 15 2.60 -34.20 -22.19
C ARG A 15 1.50 -35.05 -22.83
N ARG A 16 0.41 -34.44 -23.32
CA ARG A 16 -0.16 -34.66 -24.66
C ARG A 16 -1.38 -33.77 -24.98
N LEU A 17 -1.27 -33.15 -26.16
CA LEU A 17 -2.26 -32.49 -27.04
C LEU A 17 -3.74 -32.87 -26.89
N ALA A 18 -4.62 -31.86 -26.85
CA ALA A 18 -5.92 -31.87 -27.54
C ALA A 18 -6.47 -30.44 -27.74
N ALA A 19 -6.95 -30.16 -28.94
CA ALA A 19 -7.58 -28.90 -29.35
C ALA A 19 -8.94 -28.69 -28.65
N GLY A 20 -9.21 -27.46 -28.20
CA GLY A 20 -10.46 -27.07 -27.56
C GLY A 20 -11.13 -25.90 -28.30
N VAL A 21 -12.32 -26.18 -28.83
CA VAL A 21 -13.25 -25.23 -29.45
C VAL A 21 -13.79 -24.26 -28.38
N VAL A 22 -13.72 -22.96 -28.64
CA VAL A 22 -14.28 -21.90 -27.78
C VAL A 22 -15.79 -21.86 -27.96
N ALA A 23 -16.54 -22.26 -26.93
CA ALA A 23 -17.97 -22.03 -26.83
C ALA A 23 -18.20 -20.79 -25.94
N ALA A 24 -18.63 -19.69 -26.56
CA ALA A 24 -19.08 -18.50 -25.87
C ALA A 24 -20.45 -18.76 -25.22
N ALA A 25 -20.52 -18.68 -23.90
CA ALA A 25 -21.78 -18.69 -23.16
C ALA A 25 -22.11 -17.25 -22.74
N MET A 26 -23.08 -16.65 -23.43
CA MET A 26 -23.78 -15.45 -22.97
C MET A 26 -24.67 -15.82 -21.77
N MET A 27 -24.41 -15.22 -20.62
CA MET A 27 -25.34 -15.20 -19.48
C MET A 27 -25.83 -13.76 -19.30
N ILE A 28 -27.06 -13.53 -19.73
CA ILE A 28 -27.85 -12.35 -19.40
C ILE A 28 -28.84 -12.78 -18.31
N GLY A 29 -28.81 -12.09 -17.17
CA GLY A 29 -29.98 -12.00 -16.29
C GLY A 29 -29.67 -11.89 -14.80
N GLY A 30 -30.07 -10.77 -14.20
CA GLY A 30 -30.58 -10.76 -12.83
C GLY A 30 -29.80 -9.95 -11.81
N SER A 31 -29.96 -8.63 -11.87
CA SER A 31 -29.60 -7.64 -10.85
C SER A 31 -30.11 -8.00 -9.44
N LEU A 32 -29.18 -8.10 -8.49
CA LEU A 32 -29.40 -7.80 -7.07
C LEU A 32 -28.27 -6.87 -6.64
N ALA A 33 -28.65 -5.65 -6.26
CA ALA A 33 -27.76 -4.60 -5.79
C ALA A 33 -27.23 -4.96 -4.41
N ALA A 34 -25.97 -5.40 -4.34
CA ALA A 34 -25.11 -5.25 -3.19
C ALA A 34 -24.05 -4.22 -3.59
N GLY A 35 -23.94 -3.14 -2.80
CA GLY A 35 -23.01 -2.05 -3.08
C GLY A 35 -21.57 -2.56 -3.06
N ALA A 36 -21.02 -2.80 -4.25
CA ALA A 36 -19.59 -2.88 -4.43
C ALA A 36 -19.05 -1.44 -4.35
N ALA A 37 -18.30 -1.15 -3.29
CA ALA A 37 -17.45 0.03 -3.26
C ALA A 37 -16.51 -0.06 -4.48
N ALA A 38 -16.68 0.85 -5.44
CA ALA A 38 -15.81 0.96 -6.58
C ALA A 38 -14.46 1.46 -6.08
N TYR A 39 -13.49 0.56 -5.96
CA TYR A 39 -12.09 0.93 -5.85
C TYR A 39 -11.68 1.59 -7.18
N ALA A 40 -11.44 2.90 -7.14
CA ALA A 40 -10.86 3.60 -8.27
C ALA A 40 -9.49 2.96 -8.58
N GLN A 41 -9.20 2.77 -9.87
CA GLN A 41 -7.82 2.54 -10.30
C GLN A 41 -7.02 3.79 -9.91
N GLU A 42 -6.19 3.67 -8.87
CA GLU A 42 -5.27 4.71 -8.42
C GLU A 42 -4.12 4.84 -9.43
N GLY A 43 -3.85 6.09 -9.84
CA GLY A 43 -2.57 6.47 -10.44
C GLY A 43 -1.44 6.39 -9.40
N ASP A 44 -0.20 6.62 -9.85
CA ASP A 44 1.02 6.50 -9.04
C ASP A 44 0.83 7.04 -7.61
N ALA A 45 0.82 6.11 -6.64
CA ALA A 45 0.70 6.44 -5.23
C ALA A 45 1.90 7.32 -4.83
N PRO A 46 1.71 8.40 -4.06
CA PRO A 46 2.83 9.15 -3.54
C PRO A 46 3.70 8.22 -2.70
N ALA A 47 4.97 8.09 -3.06
CA ALA A 47 5.94 7.35 -2.26
C ALA A 47 6.05 8.03 -0.90
N ALA A 48 5.48 7.40 0.13
CA ALA A 48 5.56 7.86 1.52
C ALA A 48 6.99 7.66 2.03
N ALA A 49 7.89 8.60 1.69
CA ALA A 49 9.22 8.65 2.27
C ALA A 49 9.25 9.77 3.31
N VAL A 50 8.93 9.43 4.56
CA VAL A 50 9.24 10.30 5.71
C VAL A 50 10.03 9.50 6.72
N ALA A 51 11.34 9.36 6.47
CA ALA A 51 12.31 9.02 7.50
C ALA A 51 13.04 10.30 7.89
N GLU A 52 12.87 10.76 9.14
CA GLU A 52 13.47 12.01 9.63
C GLU A 52 15.01 11.94 9.73
N SER A 53 15.60 10.74 9.78
CA SER A 53 17.02 10.54 10.09
C SER A 53 17.95 10.30 8.89
N GLY A 54 17.45 10.31 7.65
CA GLY A 54 18.28 10.06 6.46
C GLY A 54 18.85 8.63 6.33
N ALA A 55 18.71 7.79 7.35
CA ALA A 55 18.95 6.35 7.29
C ALA A 55 17.60 5.62 7.07
N LYS A 56 17.50 4.81 6.01
CA LYS A 56 16.30 4.00 5.74
C LYS A 56 16.20 2.89 6.81
N LYS A 57 15.26 3.03 7.73
CA LYS A 57 14.92 2.00 8.74
C LYS A 57 13.88 1.06 8.14
N HIS A 58 14.18 -0.22 8.11
CA HIS A 58 13.28 -1.26 7.63
C HIS A 58 12.16 -1.52 8.64
N PHE A 59 10.94 -1.71 8.15
CA PHE A 59 9.88 -2.29 8.95
C PHE A 59 9.26 -3.45 8.17
N MET A 60 9.51 -4.66 8.65
CA MET A 60 8.98 -5.88 8.05
C MET A 60 7.79 -6.41 8.84
N VAL A 61 6.86 -7.06 8.16
CA VAL A 61 5.79 -7.84 8.80
C VAL A 61 5.73 -9.24 8.24
N TYR A 62 5.49 -10.23 9.10
CA TYR A 62 5.01 -11.54 8.66
C TYR A 62 3.49 -11.51 8.54
N TYR A 63 3.03 -11.61 7.31
CA TYR A 63 1.62 -11.67 6.94
C TYR A 63 1.21 -13.13 6.76
N ARG A 64 0.44 -13.67 7.71
CA ARG A 64 -0.01 -15.06 7.68
C ARG A 64 -1.09 -15.22 6.61
N ALA A 65 -0.74 -15.80 5.47
CA ALA A 65 -1.60 -15.83 4.28
C ALA A 65 -2.97 -16.49 4.54
N TRP A 66 -3.03 -17.48 5.43
CA TRP A 66 -4.28 -18.15 5.81
C TRP A 66 -5.22 -17.30 6.68
N ARG A 67 -4.81 -16.07 7.03
CA ARG A 67 -5.62 -15.05 7.70
C ARG A 67 -6.07 -13.95 6.74
N ASP A 68 -5.72 -14.03 5.46
CA ASP A 68 -6.22 -13.14 4.43
C ASP A 68 -7.71 -13.42 4.13
N VAL A 69 -8.51 -12.37 3.92
CA VAL A 69 -9.93 -12.45 3.55
C VAL A 69 -10.23 -13.34 2.34
N THR A 70 -9.24 -13.56 1.46
CA THR A 70 -9.37 -14.40 0.27
C THR A 70 -8.97 -15.86 0.50
N MET A 71 -8.20 -16.17 1.56
CA MET A 71 -7.79 -17.55 1.90
C MET A 71 -8.73 -18.18 2.92
N LYS A 72 -9.95 -18.51 2.49
CA LYS A 72 -11.03 -18.96 3.39
C LYS A 72 -10.95 -20.45 3.72
N GLY A 73 -11.07 -20.78 5.01
CA GLY A 73 -11.16 -22.17 5.49
C GLY A 73 -9.86 -22.98 5.32
N VAL A 74 -8.74 -22.30 5.08
CA VAL A 74 -7.43 -22.94 4.99
C VAL A 74 -6.72 -22.82 6.35
N ASN A 75 -6.08 -23.90 6.79
CA ASN A 75 -5.30 -23.93 8.04
C ASN A 75 -6.05 -23.37 9.28
N THR A 76 -7.36 -23.63 9.37
CA THR A 76 -8.19 -23.12 10.46
C THR A 76 -9.42 -23.97 10.67
N ASP A 77 -9.78 -24.18 11.94
CA ASP A 77 -11.08 -24.72 12.38
C ASP A 77 -11.89 -23.67 13.15
N LEU A 78 -11.44 -22.41 13.15
CA LEU A 78 -12.10 -21.32 13.87
C LEU A 78 -13.41 -20.92 13.19
N PRO A 79 -14.40 -20.44 13.96
CA PRO A 79 -15.72 -20.14 13.44
C PRO A 79 -15.80 -18.84 12.65
N ASP A 80 -14.85 -17.93 12.86
CA ASP A 80 -14.90 -16.57 12.34
C ASP A 80 -14.24 -16.44 10.96
N ASP A 81 -14.76 -15.51 10.16
CA ASP A 81 -14.13 -15.12 8.91
C ASP A 81 -12.83 -14.35 9.17
N ASN A 82 -11.87 -14.53 8.26
CA ASN A 82 -10.69 -13.68 8.16
C ASN A 82 -11.08 -12.21 7.93
N TRP A 83 -10.32 -11.28 8.51
CA TRP A 83 -10.68 -9.85 8.51
C TRP A 83 -9.72 -8.97 7.69
N ILE A 84 -8.44 -9.36 7.57
CA ILE A 84 -7.39 -8.53 6.99
C ILE A 84 -7.17 -8.86 5.51
N SER A 85 -6.85 -7.84 4.72
CA SER A 85 -6.32 -7.97 3.38
C SER A 85 -4.97 -7.29 3.25
N MET A 86 -4.22 -7.60 2.20
CA MET A 86 -2.96 -6.90 1.94
C MET A 86 -3.14 -5.40 1.62
N TYR A 87 -4.36 -4.92 1.33
CA TYR A 87 -4.65 -3.49 1.20
C TYR A 87 -4.65 -2.73 2.55
N ASP A 88 -4.78 -3.48 3.65
CA ASP A 88 -4.82 -2.94 5.02
C ASP A 88 -3.43 -2.79 5.62
N ILE A 89 -2.37 -3.26 4.94
CA ILE A 89 -0.98 -3.15 5.37
C ILE A 89 -0.63 -1.66 5.60
N PRO A 90 -0.24 -1.25 6.83
CA PRO A 90 0.06 0.14 7.18
C PRO A 90 1.19 0.76 6.35
N TYR A 91 1.22 2.10 6.29
CA TYR A 91 2.33 2.84 5.69
C TYR A 91 3.55 2.83 6.61
N GLY A 92 4.74 2.86 6.00
CA GLY A 92 6.02 2.72 6.69
C GLY A 92 6.54 1.28 6.79
N ILE A 93 5.74 0.28 6.40
CA ILE A 93 6.24 -1.06 6.07
C ILE A 93 6.89 -1.02 4.69
N ASP A 94 8.07 -1.61 4.56
CA ASP A 94 8.80 -1.73 3.29
C ASP A 94 9.04 -3.19 2.87
N VAL A 95 8.80 -4.15 3.76
CA VAL A 95 8.90 -5.58 3.45
C VAL A 95 7.73 -6.36 4.05
N VAL A 96 7.14 -7.25 3.25
CA VAL A 96 6.10 -8.17 3.70
C VAL A 96 6.57 -9.59 3.44
N ASN A 97 6.78 -10.36 4.50
CA ASN A 97 6.95 -11.79 4.39
C ASN A 97 5.56 -12.44 4.24
N VAL A 98 5.28 -12.97 3.05
CA VAL A 98 4.06 -13.72 2.75
C VAL A 98 4.18 -15.11 3.36
N PHE A 99 3.86 -15.20 4.64
CA PHE A 99 4.00 -16.41 5.45
C PHE A 99 2.83 -17.35 5.18
N SER A 100 3.03 -18.33 4.30
CA SER A 100 1.96 -19.21 3.83
C SER A 100 2.22 -20.68 4.19
N TYR A 101 1.17 -21.30 4.75
CA TYR A 101 1.09 -22.74 4.97
C TYR A 101 -0.28 -23.23 4.49
N VAL A 102 -0.26 -24.18 3.55
CA VAL A 102 -1.47 -24.79 2.99
C VAL A 102 -1.46 -26.28 3.30
N PRO A 103 -2.34 -26.75 4.21
CA PRO A 103 -2.47 -28.17 4.48
C PRO A 103 -2.80 -28.95 3.21
N SER A 104 -2.27 -30.17 3.11
CA SER A 104 -2.54 -31.02 1.94
C SER A 104 -4.04 -31.28 1.77
N GLY A 105 -4.55 -31.11 0.56
CA GLY A 105 -5.97 -31.21 0.23
C GLY A 105 -6.74 -29.89 0.32
N GLN A 106 -6.10 -28.79 0.77
CA GLN A 106 -6.70 -27.45 0.84
C GLN A 106 -6.19 -26.50 -0.25
N GLU A 107 -5.41 -26.99 -1.21
CA GLU A 107 -4.76 -26.17 -2.24
C GLU A 107 -5.76 -25.40 -3.10
N ALA A 108 -6.89 -26.04 -3.46
CA ALA A 108 -7.95 -25.38 -4.22
C ALA A 108 -8.62 -24.23 -3.44
N ALA A 109 -8.72 -24.35 -2.11
CA ALA A 109 -9.27 -23.30 -1.25
C ALA A 109 -8.27 -22.15 -1.04
N ALA A 110 -6.97 -22.43 -1.14
CA ALA A 110 -5.91 -21.43 -1.06
C ALA A 110 -5.70 -20.65 -2.37
N GLN A 111 -6.05 -21.24 -3.52
CA GLN A 111 -5.79 -20.65 -4.84
C GLN A 111 -6.31 -19.20 -5.03
N PRO A 112 -7.51 -18.82 -4.55
CA PRO A 112 -8.00 -17.44 -4.71
C PRO A 112 -7.07 -16.39 -4.11
N PHE A 113 -6.36 -16.70 -3.02
CA PHE A 113 -5.37 -15.79 -2.45
C PHE A 113 -4.16 -15.63 -3.37
N TYR A 114 -3.61 -16.70 -3.92
CA TYR A 114 -2.45 -16.60 -4.80
C TYR A 114 -2.77 -15.88 -6.11
N ASP A 115 -3.99 -16.08 -6.64
CA ASP A 115 -4.46 -15.35 -7.82
C ASP A 115 -4.54 -13.85 -7.52
N LYS A 116 -5.15 -13.48 -6.38
CA LYS A 116 -5.28 -12.10 -5.89
C LYS A 116 -3.92 -11.46 -5.56
N LEU A 117 -3.02 -12.23 -4.95
CA LEU A 117 -1.65 -11.82 -4.63
C LEU A 117 -0.94 -11.36 -5.89
N LYS A 118 -1.01 -12.15 -6.95
CA LYS A 118 -0.32 -11.87 -8.21
C LYS A 118 -0.98 -10.78 -9.05
N SER A 119 -2.32 -10.76 -9.12
CA SER A 119 -3.02 -9.83 -10.01
C SER A 119 -3.19 -8.44 -9.41
N ASP A 120 -3.34 -8.36 -8.09
CA ASP A 120 -3.83 -7.15 -7.42
C ASP A 120 -2.92 -6.70 -6.26
N TYR A 121 -2.61 -7.58 -5.30
CA TYR A 121 -1.89 -7.17 -4.09
C TYR A 121 -0.43 -6.82 -4.35
N ALA A 122 0.30 -7.64 -5.12
CA ALA A 122 1.69 -7.35 -5.45
C ALA A 122 1.84 -6.02 -6.21
N PRO A 123 1.09 -5.76 -7.31
CA PRO A 123 1.13 -4.45 -7.97
C PRO A 123 0.82 -3.27 -7.03
N TYR A 124 -0.17 -3.41 -6.14
CA TYR A 124 -0.53 -2.37 -5.17
C TYR A 124 0.57 -2.11 -4.13
N LEU A 125 1.20 -3.16 -3.60
CA LEU A 125 2.27 -3.01 -2.62
C LEU A 125 3.57 -2.52 -3.28
N HIS A 126 3.85 -2.96 -4.51
CA HIS A 126 4.98 -2.47 -5.31
C HIS A 126 4.87 -0.98 -5.62
N SER A 127 3.68 -0.44 -5.90
CA SER A 127 3.49 1.01 -6.10
C SER A 127 3.79 1.82 -4.84
N ARG A 128 3.73 1.19 -3.67
CA ARG A 128 4.14 1.75 -2.37
C ARG A 128 5.62 1.51 -2.03
N GLY A 129 6.38 0.88 -2.92
CA GLY A 129 7.80 0.55 -2.73
C GLY A 129 8.05 -0.65 -1.81
N ILE A 130 7.02 -1.46 -1.53
CA ILE A 130 7.12 -2.63 -0.65
C ILE A 130 7.67 -3.82 -1.43
N LYS A 131 8.54 -4.63 -0.82
CA LYS A 131 9.00 -5.92 -1.34
C LYS A 131 8.25 -7.06 -0.70
N LEU A 132 7.90 -8.07 -1.50
CA LEU A 132 7.26 -9.29 -1.02
C LEU A 132 8.27 -10.43 -0.98
N VAL A 133 8.43 -11.04 0.19
CA VAL A 133 9.36 -12.15 0.41
C VAL A 133 8.63 -13.38 0.93
N ARG A 134 9.28 -14.54 0.87
CA ARG A 134 8.75 -15.78 1.45
C ARG A 134 9.78 -16.44 2.37
N GLY A 135 9.34 -16.75 3.60
CA GLY A 135 10.08 -17.59 4.54
C GLY A 135 10.25 -19.03 4.03
N LEU A 136 11.48 -19.53 4.05
CA LEU A 136 11.88 -20.88 3.68
C LEU A 136 12.65 -21.53 4.82
N ASP A 137 12.18 -22.70 5.28
CA ASP A 137 12.87 -23.48 6.31
C ASP A 137 14.29 -23.84 5.86
N TYR A 138 15.28 -23.42 6.64
CA TYR A 138 16.69 -23.69 6.39
C TYR A 138 16.96 -25.20 6.21
N SER A 139 16.44 -26.02 7.13
CA SER A 139 16.71 -27.47 7.08
C SER A 139 16.00 -28.14 5.92
N GLY A 140 14.76 -27.75 5.65
CA GLY A 140 13.88 -28.31 4.65
C GLY A 140 14.30 -27.96 3.23
N VAL A 141 14.64 -26.70 2.97
CA VAL A 141 14.96 -26.24 1.60
C VAL A 141 16.47 -26.17 1.38
N MET A 142 17.23 -25.47 2.23
CA MET A 142 18.66 -25.24 1.97
C MET A 142 19.49 -26.53 2.09
N VAL A 143 19.10 -27.44 2.98
CA VAL A 143 19.86 -28.68 3.25
C VAL A 143 19.18 -29.91 2.64
N ASN A 144 18.00 -30.29 3.16
CA ASN A 144 17.33 -31.53 2.77
C ASN A 144 16.73 -31.44 1.36
N GLY A 145 16.27 -30.26 0.97
CA GLY A 145 15.76 -29.97 -0.37
C GLY A 145 16.83 -30.20 -1.43
N PHE A 146 18.03 -29.65 -1.23
CA PHE A 146 19.17 -29.90 -2.11
C PHE A 146 19.55 -31.39 -2.14
N LYS A 147 19.67 -32.04 -0.97
CA LYS A 147 19.99 -33.48 -0.88
C LYS A 147 19.01 -34.35 -1.66
N LYS A 148 17.71 -34.03 -1.60
CA LYS A 148 16.68 -34.74 -2.36
C LYS A 148 16.80 -34.44 -3.86
N TRP A 149 16.89 -33.17 -4.22
CA TRP A 149 16.95 -32.73 -5.61
C TRP A 149 18.17 -33.31 -6.34
N ILE A 150 19.34 -33.33 -5.71
CA ILE A 150 20.57 -33.84 -6.35
C ILE A 150 20.50 -35.36 -6.61
N VAL A 151 19.83 -36.11 -5.75
CA VAL A 151 19.55 -37.54 -5.95
C VAL A 151 18.63 -37.76 -7.15
N GLU A 152 17.65 -36.89 -7.35
CA GLU A 152 16.77 -36.92 -8.53
C GLU A 152 17.53 -36.60 -9.83
N GLN A 153 18.65 -35.87 -9.75
CA GLN A 153 19.59 -35.69 -10.86
C GLN A 153 20.55 -36.88 -11.06
N GLY A 154 20.40 -37.97 -10.30
CA GLY A 154 21.26 -39.14 -10.37
C GLY A 154 22.66 -38.94 -9.78
N LYS A 155 22.81 -37.95 -8.88
CA LYS A 155 24.07 -37.56 -8.24
C LYS A 155 23.98 -37.68 -6.72
N THR A 156 25.11 -37.51 -6.04
CA THR A 156 25.23 -37.36 -4.59
C THR A 156 25.77 -35.98 -4.24
N VAL A 157 25.63 -35.57 -2.98
CA VAL A 157 26.23 -34.32 -2.49
C VAL A 157 27.74 -34.27 -2.75
N ASP A 158 28.45 -35.38 -2.52
CA ASP A 158 29.91 -35.47 -2.72
C ASP A 158 30.34 -35.30 -4.19
N THR A 159 29.43 -35.54 -5.12
CA THR A 159 29.64 -35.41 -6.56
C THR A 159 29.03 -34.13 -7.14
N ALA A 160 28.40 -33.30 -6.32
CA ALA A 160 27.76 -32.07 -6.76
C ALA A 160 28.81 -31.04 -7.19
N THR A 161 28.51 -30.35 -8.28
CA THR A 161 29.33 -29.26 -8.83
C THR A 161 28.68 -27.91 -8.55
N GLU A 162 29.42 -26.82 -8.73
CA GLU A 162 28.85 -25.46 -8.66
C GLU A 162 27.62 -25.29 -9.57
N ALA A 163 27.66 -25.88 -10.77
CA ALA A 163 26.54 -25.86 -11.70
C ALA A 163 25.29 -26.58 -11.16
N ASP A 164 25.45 -27.59 -10.30
CA ASP A 164 24.34 -28.28 -9.64
C ASP A 164 23.69 -27.41 -8.57
N TYR A 165 24.50 -26.67 -7.79
CA TYR A 165 23.98 -25.71 -6.81
C TYR A 165 23.30 -24.52 -7.49
N ASP A 166 23.86 -24.03 -8.60
CA ASP A 166 23.25 -22.97 -9.39
C ASP A 166 21.90 -23.42 -9.99
N ALA A 167 21.82 -24.64 -10.53
CA ALA A 167 20.56 -25.19 -11.03
C ALA A 167 19.53 -25.43 -9.91
N TYR A 168 19.97 -25.79 -8.71
CA TYR A 168 19.08 -25.88 -7.55
C TYR A 168 18.58 -24.50 -7.11
N ALA A 169 19.44 -23.47 -7.11
CA ALA A 169 19.04 -22.11 -6.81
C ALA A 169 17.99 -21.58 -7.80
N ASP A 170 18.14 -21.85 -9.10
CA ASP A 170 17.12 -21.56 -10.11
C ASP A 170 15.80 -22.27 -9.81
N TYR A 171 15.86 -23.54 -9.42
CA TYR A 171 14.69 -24.32 -9.03
C TYR A 171 13.99 -23.73 -7.79
N VAL A 172 14.74 -23.32 -6.78
CA VAL A 172 14.19 -22.68 -5.56
C VAL A 172 13.51 -21.36 -5.90
N ILE A 173 14.16 -20.50 -6.68
CA ILE A 173 13.60 -19.21 -7.10
C ILE A 173 12.32 -19.40 -7.91
N GLU A 174 12.32 -20.31 -8.89
CA GLU A 174 11.13 -20.58 -9.68
C GLU A 174 9.98 -21.11 -8.81
N THR A 175 10.28 -22.05 -7.92
CA THR A 175 9.27 -22.74 -7.11
C THR A 175 8.67 -21.83 -6.04
N TYR A 176 9.49 -21.02 -5.37
CA TYR A 176 9.09 -20.33 -4.16
C TYR A 176 8.95 -18.81 -4.29
N MET A 177 9.49 -18.21 -5.36
CA MET A 177 9.52 -16.76 -5.55
C MET A 177 8.76 -16.32 -6.81
N THR A 178 9.26 -16.62 -8.01
CA THR A 178 8.72 -16.05 -9.26
C THR A 178 7.35 -16.63 -9.64
N SER A 179 7.11 -17.93 -9.42
CA SER A 179 5.84 -18.57 -9.78
C SER A 179 4.65 -17.95 -9.03
N VAL A 180 4.87 -17.51 -7.79
CA VAL A 180 3.89 -16.88 -6.91
C VAL A 180 3.95 -15.34 -6.91
N GLY A 181 4.82 -14.73 -7.73
CA GLY A 181 4.87 -13.29 -7.95
C GLY A 181 5.55 -12.48 -6.84
N LEU A 182 6.58 -13.05 -6.21
CA LEU A 182 7.33 -12.43 -5.12
C LEU A 182 8.69 -11.88 -5.60
N ASP A 183 9.31 -11.04 -4.77
CA ASP A 183 10.55 -10.30 -5.07
C ASP A 183 11.77 -10.86 -4.33
N GLY A 184 11.57 -11.75 -3.36
CA GLY A 184 12.66 -12.22 -2.53
C GLY A 184 12.36 -13.45 -1.69
N LEU A 185 13.39 -13.88 -0.98
CA LEU A 185 13.37 -15.03 -0.08
C LEU A 185 13.89 -14.64 1.30
N ASP A 186 13.37 -15.29 2.32
CA ASP A 186 13.78 -15.18 3.71
C ASP A 186 14.14 -16.58 4.23
N ILE A 187 15.34 -16.75 4.77
CA ILE A 187 15.82 -18.06 5.24
C ILE A 187 15.56 -18.19 6.74
N ASP A 188 14.60 -19.05 7.08
CA ASP A 188 14.19 -19.32 8.47
C ASP A 188 15.12 -20.34 9.10
N MET A 189 16.07 -19.83 9.90
CA MET A 189 17.04 -20.62 10.64
C MET A 189 16.71 -20.63 12.13
N GLU A 190 16.12 -21.75 12.58
CA GLU A 190 15.88 -22.05 14.00
C GLU A 190 16.47 -23.42 14.43
N THR A 191 17.53 -23.88 13.77
CA THR A 191 18.09 -25.23 13.95
C THR A 191 19.58 -25.22 14.33
N TYR A 192 20.14 -26.39 14.65
CA TYR A 192 21.57 -26.55 14.97
C TYR A 192 22.21 -27.54 13.99
N PRO A 193 22.42 -27.13 12.72
CA PRO A 193 23.04 -27.98 11.72
C PRO A 193 24.50 -28.29 12.06
N ASP A 194 24.95 -29.50 11.69
CA ASP A 194 26.37 -29.87 11.76
C ASP A 194 27.18 -29.25 10.61
N GLU A 195 28.52 -29.40 10.66
CA GLU A 195 29.44 -28.84 9.67
C GLU A 195 29.13 -29.29 8.23
N SER A 196 28.68 -30.53 8.04
CA SER A 196 28.34 -31.05 6.72
C SER A 196 27.08 -30.41 6.15
N GLN A 197 26.11 -30.11 7.02
CA GLN A 197 24.88 -29.42 6.66
C GLN A 197 25.16 -27.94 6.36
N VAL A 198 26.01 -27.28 7.15
CA VAL A 198 26.48 -25.91 6.90
C VAL A 198 27.20 -25.81 5.56
N ALA A 199 28.07 -26.75 5.23
CA ALA A 199 28.77 -26.74 3.95
C ALA A 199 27.81 -26.83 2.74
N ILE A 200 26.70 -27.56 2.88
CA ILE A 200 25.68 -27.66 1.83
C ILE A 200 24.92 -26.33 1.68
N SER A 201 24.40 -25.81 2.79
CA SER A 201 23.63 -24.56 2.77
C SER A 201 24.47 -23.38 2.31
N ASP A 202 25.76 -23.33 2.66
CA ASP A 202 26.67 -22.28 2.20
C ASP A 202 26.71 -22.20 0.67
N GLN A 203 26.79 -23.35 0.00
CA GLN A 203 26.80 -23.41 -1.47
C GLN A 203 25.45 -23.02 -2.06
N VAL A 204 24.35 -23.51 -1.48
CA VAL A 204 23.00 -23.15 -1.93
C VAL A 204 22.75 -21.64 -1.78
N ILE A 205 23.05 -21.06 -0.62
CA ILE A 205 22.86 -19.63 -0.33
C ILE A 205 23.74 -18.76 -1.22
N LYS A 206 25.02 -19.14 -1.42
CA LYS A 206 25.91 -18.43 -2.36
C LYS A 206 25.36 -18.47 -3.79
N SER A 207 24.84 -19.62 -4.24
CA SER A 207 24.20 -19.74 -5.55
C SER A 207 22.91 -18.93 -5.67
N LEU A 208 22.09 -18.83 -4.61
CA LEU A 208 20.93 -17.94 -4.55
C LEU A 208 21.35 -16.47 -4.64
N SER A 209 22.40 -16.06 -3.90
CA SER A 209 22.86 -14.67 -3.86
C SER A 209 23.35 -14.13 -5.22
N LYS A 210 23.69 -15.01 -6.16
CA LYS A 210 24.01 -14.62 -7.54
C LYS A 210 22.78 -14.04 -8.28
N ARG A 211 21.58 -14.32 -7.79
CA ARG A 211 20.29 -14.06 -8.45
C ARG A 211 19.40 -13.09 -7.66
N ILE A 212 19.51 -13.09 -6.33
CA ILE A 212 18.73 -12.23 -5.45
C ILE A 212 19.59 -11.55 -4.38
N GLY A 213 19.11 -10.42 -3.87
CA GLY A 213 19.77 -9.66 -2.81
C GLY A 213 21.01 -8.89 -3.29
N PRO A 214 21.88 -8.45 -2.37
CA PRO A 214 22.90 -7.43 -2.62
C PRO A 214 24.00 -7.85 -3.59
N LYS A 215 24.14 -9.15 -3.87
CA LYS A 215 25.17 -9.72 -4.77
C LYS A 215 24.62 -10.05 -6.15
N SER A 216 23.33 -9.85 -6.38
CA SER A 216 22.69 -10.09 -7.67
C SER A 216 22.96 -8.97 -8.68
N SER A 217 22.53 -9.18 -9.92
CA SER A 217 22.51 -8.11 -10.93
C SER A 217 21.40 -7.08 -10.73
N ASP A 218 20.47 -7.32 -9.79
CA ASP A 218 19.32 -6.48 -9.49
C ASP A 218 19.10 -6.34 -7.96
N PRO A 219 20.05 -5.70 -7.26
CA PRO A 219 20.03 -5.59 -5.80
C PRO A 219 18.91 -4.69 -5.26
N ASP A 220 18.36 -3.79 -6.08
CA ASP A 220 17.23 -2.93 -5.70
C ASP A 220 15.87 -3.57 -6.07
N GLY A 221 15.86 -4.48 -7.06
CA GLY A 221 14.68 -5.20 -7.51
C GLY A 221 14.33 -6.40 -6.64
N THR A 222 15.31 -7.05 -6.03
CA THR A 222 15.14 -8.30 -5.27
C THR A 222 15.53 -8.16 -3.80
N MET A 223 15.16 -9.15 -2.98
CA MET A 223 15.51 -9.17 -1.56
C MET A 223 15.96 -10.55 -1.09
N PHE A 224 16.98 -10.60 -0.24
CA PHE A 224 17.42 -11.84 0.39
C PHE A 224 17.68 -11.63 1.89
N LEU A 225 16.86 -12.28 2.71
CA LEU A 225 16.84 -12.11 4.16
C LEU A 225 17.29 -13.38 4.87
N TYR A 226 17.78 -13.20 6.09
CA TYR A 226 18.12 -14.29 7.01
C TYR A 226 17.38 -14.06 8.32
N ASP A 227 16.37 -14.87 8.60
CA ASP A 227 15.63 -14.81 9.85
C ASP A 227 16.06 -15.92 10.83
N THR A 228 16.15 -15.56 12.11
CA THR A 228 16.67 -16.50 13.12
C THR A 228 16.32 -16.07 14.54
N ASN A 229 16.27 -17.02 15.46
CA ASN A 229 16.19 -16.79 16.90
C ASN A 229 17.49 -17.16 17.65
N GLY A 230 18.49 -17.66 16.93
CA GLY A 230 19.66 -18.35 17.49
C GLY A 230 20.86 -17.45 17.73
N SER A 231 21.77 -17.88 18.62
CA SER A 231 23.11 -17.31 18.75
C SER A 231 24.19 -18.21 18.14
N TYR A 232 23.79 -19.31 17.49
CA TYR A 232 24.69 -20.20 16.77
C TYR A 232 24.86 -19.69 15.34
N THR A 233 26.02 -19.08 15.07
CA THR A 233 26.25 -18.32 13.83
C THR A 233 26.96 -19.10 12.73
N ALA A 234 27.36 -20.36 12.94
CA ALA A 234 28.06 -21.13 11.90
C ALA A 234 27.28 -21.21 10.57
N PRO A 235 25.94 -21.31 10.56
CA PRO A 235 25.13 -21.27 9.33
C PRO A 235 25.05 -19.91 8.63
N PHE A 236 25.60 -18.87 9.24
CA PHE A 236 25.51 -17.49 8.78
C PHE A 236 26.88 -16.91 8.44
N GLU A 237 27.93 -17.25 9.20
CA GLU A 237 29.24 -16.60 9.13
C GLU A 237 29.85 -16.55 7.71
N ASN A 238 29.71 -17.62 6.94
CA ASN A 238 30.30 -17.77 5.60
C ASN A 238 29.45 -17.17 4.47
N VAL A 239 28.25 -16.69 4.80
CA VAL A 239 27.24 -16.20 3.86
C VAL A 239 26.63 -14.87 4.29
N ALA A 240 27.13 -14.24 5.34
CA ALA A 240 26.59 -12.99 5.88
C ALA A 240 26.52 -11.86 4.84
N ASP A 241 27.46 -11.82 3.89
CA ASP A 241 27.50 -10.84 2.80
C ASP A 241 26.42 -11.06 1.73
N CYS A 242 25.70 -12.18 1.77
CA CYS A 242 24.65 -12.53 0.81
C CYS A 242 23.31 -11.88 1.14
N PHE A 243 23.12 -11.34 2.34
CA PHE A 243 21.82 -10.89 2.83
C PHE A 243 21.72 -9.36 2.94
N ASP A 244 20.52 -8.84 2.69
CA ASP A 244 20.17 -7.44 2.89
C ASP A 244 20.19 -7.10 4.38
N TYR A 245 19.48 -7.87 5.20
CA TYR A 245 19.48 -7.75 6.66
C TYR A 245 19.17 -9.09 7.36
N VAL A 246 19.42 -9.12 8.67
CA VAL A 246 19.08 -10.22 9.59
C VAL A 246 17.82 -9.87 10.37
N ALA A 247 16.77 -10.68 10.22
CA ALA A 247 15.53 -10.58 10.99
C ALA A 247 15.63 -11.45 12.25
N TYR A 248 16.01 -10.84 13.37
CA TYR A 248 16.21 -11.55 14.63
C TYR A 248 14.94 -11.67 15.48
N GLN A 249 14.40 -12.88 15.58
CA GLN A 249 13.23 -13.21 16.40
C GLN A 249 13.58 -13.20 17.89
N GLN A 250 12.99 -12.27 18.65
CA GLN A 250 13.25 -12.09 20.08
C GLN A 250 12.00 -12.07 20.95
N TYR A 251 10.99 -12.82 20.54
CA TYR A 251 9.67 -12.84 21.17
C TYR A 251 9.74 -13.03 22.68
N GLY A 252 8.91 -12.27 23.40
CA GLY A 252 8.82 -12.26 24.86
C GLY A 252 10.05 -11.73 25.57
N SER A 253 10.83 -10.87 24.92
CA SER A 253 12.06 -10.31 25.49
C SER A 253 12.19 -8.80 25.25
N ASP A 254 12.90 -8.17 26.18
CA ASP A 254 13.23 -6.75 26.19
C ASP A 254 14.50 -6.43 25.36
N SER A 255 14.85 -5.15 25.32
CA SER A 255 16.02 -4.60 24.62
C SER A 255 17.36 -5.17 25.09
N LYS A 256 17.45 -5.80 26.27
CA LYS A 256 18.69 -6.46 26.71
C LYS A 256 19.00 -7.68 25.85
N ARG A 257 17.96 -8.41 25.41
CA ARG A 257 18.15 -9.51 24.44
C ARG A 257 18.57 -8.96 23.09
N THR A 258 17.98 -7.85 22.65
CA THR A 258 18.38 -7.15 21.41
C THR A 258 19.85 -6.80 21.45
N ALA A 259 20.32 -6.15 22.51
CA ALA A 259 21.72 -5.77 22.69
C ALA A 259 22.67 -6.97 22.61
N LYS A 260 22.35 -8.07 23.29
CA LYS A 260 23.16 -9.29 23.27
C LYS A 260 23.20 -9.95 21.89
N ALA A 261 22.06 -10.00 21.20
CA ALA A 261 21.96 -10.58 19.88
C ALA A 261 22.72 -9.72 18.85
N ALA A 262 22.48 -8.40 18.82
CA ALA A 262 23.21 -7.48 17.96
C ALA A 262 24.73 -7.63 18.12
N ALA A 263 25.25 -7.64 19.34
CA ALA A 263 26.67 -7.84 19.61
C ALA A 263 27.23 -9.20 19.11
N THR A 264 26.38 -10.22 18.96
CA THR A 264 26.77 -11.50 18.37
C THR A 264 26.94 -11.38 16.85
N TYR A 265 26.04 -10.66 16.19
CA TYR A 265 26.02 -10.52 14.73
C TYR A 265 26.91 -9.39 14.19
N GLU A 266 27.26 -8.40 15.02
CA GLU A 266 28.18 -7.29 14.68
C GLU A 266 29.57 -7.74 14.17
N GLN A 267 29.94 -8.99 14.42
CA GLN A 267 31.17 -9.57 13.89
C GLN A 267 31.11 -9.83 12.37
N PHE A 268 29.90 -9.88 11.80
CA PHE A 268 29.64 -10.28 10.41
C PHE A 268 28.87 -9.23 9.60
N ILE A 269 28.05 -8.40 10.27
CA ILE A 269 27.23 -7.36 9.64
C ILE A 269 27.32 -6.04 10.39
N ASP A 270 27.04 -4.94 9.68
CA ASP A 270 26.82 -3.64 10.31
C ASP A 270 25.50 -3.63 11.12
N SER A 271 25.43 -2.86 12.20
CA SER A 271 24.21 -2.77 13.04
C SER A 271 22.99 -2.31 12.26
N THR A 272 23.17 -1.52 11.19
CA THR A 272 22.11 -1.09 10.26
C THR A 272 21.51 -2.24 9.44
N LYS A 273 22.05 -3.46 9.55
CA LYS A 273 21.48 -4.69 8.98
C LYS A 273 20.85 -5.61 10.02
N PHE A 274 20.83 -5.23 11.29
CA PHE A 274 20.21 -6.05 12.34
C PHE A 274 18.80 -5.53 12.65
N VAL A 275 17.80 -6.39 12.47
CA VAL A 275 16.37 -6.05 12.58
C VAL A 275 15.72 -6.95 13.64
N PRO A 276 15.59 -6.51 14.91
CA PRO A 276 14.89 -7.28 15.94
C PRO A 276 13.38 -7.34 15.68
N GLY A 277 12.74 -8.43 16.07
CA GLY A 277 11.30 -8.57 15.93
C GLY A 277 10.56 -9.19 17.09
N LEU A 278 9.31 -8.76 17.18
CA LEU A 278 8.32 -9.10 18.20
C LEU A 278 7.13 -9.80 17.57
N THR A 279 6.17 -10.24 18.38
CA THR A 279 5.01 -10.99 17.89
C THR A 279 3.73 -10.62 18.61
N PHE A 280 2.61 -10.71 17.89
CA PHE A 280 1.28 -10.69 18.49
C PHE A 280 0.80 -12.11 18.90
N PRO A 281 -0.12 -12.20 19.88
CA PRO A 281 -0.77 -13.46 20.24
C PRO A 281 -1.50 -14.14 19.08
N GLU A 282 -1.02 -15.32 18.67
CA GLU A 282 -1.72 -16.18 17.73
C GLU A 282 -2.93 -16.85 18.38
N GLU A 283 -4.04 -16.87 17.66
CA GLU A 283 -5.18 -17.73 17.96
C GLU A 283 -4.79 -19.21 18.00
N GLY A 284 -5.40 -19.98 18.90
CA GLY A 284 -5.13 -21.41 19.05
C GLY A 284 -3.77 -21.77 19.67
N ASP A 285 -2.82 -20.83 19.81
CA ASP A 285 -1.59 -21.10 20.52
C ASP A 285 -1.88 -21.21 22.02
N MET A 286 -1.84 -22.42 22.56
CA MET A 286 -2.05 -22.68 23.99
C MET A 286 -0.74 -22.74 24.80
N ASN A 287 0.40 -22.67 24.13
CA ASN A 287 1.70 -23.02 24.71
C ASN A 287 2.65 -21.84 24.81
N ASN A 288 2.66 -20.93 23.83
CA ASN A 288 3.57 -19.78 23.84
C ASN A 288 2.85 -18.51 24.29
N ARG A 289 3.44 -17.82 25.26
CA ARG A 289 2.90 -16.59 25.86
C ARG A 289 4.00 -15.54 25.94
N TRP A 290 4.14 -14.75 24.88
CA TRP A 290 5.24 -13.80 24.70
C TRP A 290 5.02 -12.47 25.42
N HIS A 291 3.77 -11.98 25.41
CA HIS A 291 3.37 -10.73 26.08
C HIS A 291 4.06 -9.47 25.56
N ASP A 292 4.43 -9.43 24.28
CA ASP A 292 5.15 -8.30 23.69
C ASP A 292 4.31 -7.01 23.62
N ALA A 293 3.01 -7.14 23.28
CA ALA A 293 2.05 -6.04 23.18
C ALA A 293 1.11 -6.03 24.39
N THR A 294 1.57 -5.47 25.51
CA THR A 294 0.77 -5.34 26.74
C THR A 294 0.66 -3.89 27.18
N GLU A 295 -0.54 -3.45 27.57
CA GLU A 295 -0.69 -2.13 28.18
C GLU A 295 -0.29 -2.15 29.67
N PRO A 296 0.28 -1.06 30.21
CA PRO A 296 0.54 0.25 29.56
C PRO A 296 1.61 0.19 28.46
N TYR A 297 1.43 0.95 27.36
CA TYR A 297 2.33 0.90 26.19
C TYR A 297 3.81 1.10 26.55
N LEU A 298 4.12 2.03 27.45
CA LEU A 298 5.49 2.32 27.89
C LEU A 298 6.16 1.18 28.66
N ASP A 299 5.38 0.21 29.15
CA ASP A 299 5.89 -0.98 29.84
C ASP A 299 6.02 -2.19 28.88
N SER A 300 5.61 -2.05 27.62
CA SER A 300 5.59 -3.12 26.62
C SER A 300 6.96 -3.35 25.97
N HIS A 301 7.21 -4.57 25.49
CA HIS A 301 8.38 -4.84 24.65
C HIS A 301 8.32 -4.07 23.32
N PHE A 302 7.12 -3.80 22.81
CA PHE A 302 6.94 -2.97 21.60
C PHE A 302 7.55 -1.58 21.75
N TYR A 303 7.29 -0.89 22.86
CA TYR A 303 7.89 0.41 23.13
C TYR A 303 9.41 0.32 23.32
N ASP A 304 9.85 -0.59 24.19
CA ASP A 304 11.26 -0.74 24.55
C ASP A 304 12.14 -1.08 23.33
N VAL A 305 11.74 -2.08 22.54
CA VAL A 305 12.53 -2.55 21.39
C VAL A 305 12.47 -1.56 20.22
N ALA A 306 11.33 -0.89 19.98
CA ALA A 306 11.25 0.14 18.94
C ALA A 306 12.11 1.35 19.27
N SER A 307 12.09 1.80 20.52
CA SER A 307 12.94 2.88 20.99
C SER A 307 14.41 2.47 20.89
N TYR A 308 14.76 1.28 21.38
CA TYR A 308 16.13 0.76 21.29
C TYR A 308 16.64 0.67 19.85
N SER A 309 15.83 0.16 18.92
CA SER A 309 16.20 0.03 17.51
C SER A 309 16.53 1.38 16.88
N TYR A 310 15.72 2.41 17.17
CA TYR A 310 15.97 3.77 16.72
C TYR A 310 17.22 4.37 17.37
N GLU A 311 17.29 4.36 18.70
CA GLU A 311 18.37 4.99 19.50
C GLU A 311 19.76 4.39 19.23
N HIS A 312 19.82 3.09 18.95
CA HIS A 312 21.07 2.38 18.66
C HIS A 312 21.37 2.25 17.17
N ASN A 313 20.64 2.97 16.32
CA ASN A 313 20.82 2.96 14.88
C ASN A 313 20.82 1.55 14.25
N LEU A 314 19.93 0.68 14.73
CA LEU A 314 19.77 -0.66 14.15
C LEU A 314 19.08 -0.59 12.78
N GLY A 315 18.97 -1.71 12.08
CA GLY A 315 18.38 -1.76 10.75
C GLY A 315 16.89 -1.47 10.70
N GLY A 316 16.19 -1.56 11.84
CA GLY A 316 14.76 -1.32 11.94
C GLY A 316 14.06 -2.35 12.83
N MET A 317 12.84 -2.75 12.51
CA MET A 317 12.11 -3.78 13.26
C MET A 317 11.31 -4.72 12.37
N PHE A 318 10.86 -5.84 12.93
CA PHE A 318 9.76 -6.59 12.33
C PHE A 318 8.73 -7.06 13.35
N VAL A 319 7.54 -7.41 12.84
CA VAL A 319 6.46 -7.97 13.67
C VAL A 319 5.91 -9.24 13.03
N TYR A 320 5.75 -10.28 13.84
CA TYR A 320 5.09 -11.52 13.46
C TYR A 320 3.59 -11.52 13.80
N ALA A 321 2.79 -12.14 12.91
CA ALA A 321 1.33 -12.23 13.00
C ALA A 321 0.62 -10.87 12.97
N LEU A 322 0.89 -10.05 11.96
CA LEU A 322 0.28 -8.71 11.78
C LEU A 322 -1.25 -8.71 11.93
N ASP A 323 -1.90 -9.77 11.44
CA ASP A 323 -3.35 -9.94 11.49
C ASP A 323 -3.92 -10.03 12.93
N ARG A 324 -3.05 -10.11 13.94
CA ARG A 324 -3.36 -10.23 15.36
C ARG A 324 -3.02 -8.99 16.19
N ASP A 325 -2.72 -7.87 15.54
CA ASP A 325 -2.49 -6.60 16.23
C ASP A 325 -3.63 -6.26 17.20
N GLY A 326 -3.29 -5.90 18.44
CA GLY A 326 -4.24 -5.59 19.51
C GLY A 326 -4.90 -6.80 20.18
N ARG A 327 -4.61 -8.03 19.74
CA ARG A 327 -5.10 -9.25 20.40
C ARG A 327 -4.28 -9.57 21.65
N THR A 328 -4.93 -10.26 22.58
CA THR A 328 -4.33 -10.74 23.83
C THR A 328 -4.34 -12.27 23.89
N TYR A 329 -3.87 -12.84 25.01
CA TYR A 329 -4.04 -14.27 25.32
C TYR A 329 -5.31 -14.56 26.13
N SER A 330 -6.31 -13.66 26.09
CA SER A 330 -7.63 -13.97 26.62
C SER A 330 -8.24 -15.15 25.86
N GLU A 331 -9.11 -15.93 26.51
CA GLU A 331 -9.80 -17.04 25.86
C GLU A 331 -10.51 -16.59 24.57
N ASP A 332 -11.18 -15.44 24.66
CA ASP A 332 -11.94 -14.86 23.56
C ASP A 332 -11.04 -14.51 22.36
N ASP A 333 -9.87 -13.93 22.58
CA ASP A 333 -8.92 -13.70 21.48
C ASP A 333 -8.28 -15.00 20.96
N LEU A 334 -8.06 -15.98 21.82
CA LEU A 334 -7.45 -17.26 21.44
C LEU A 334 -8.38 -18.14 20.60
N THR A 335 -9.69 -18.01 20.76
CA THR A 335 -10.69 -18.82 20.04
C THR A 335 -11.41 -18.08 18.93
N HIS A 336 -11.08 -16.80 18.69
CA HIS A 336 -11.74 -15.98 17.68
C HIS A 336 -10.79 -15.18 16.80
N ILE A 337 -11.23 -14.96 15.55
CA ILE A 337 -10.64 -13.97 14.65
C ILE A 337 -11.42 -12.67 14.79
N LYS A 338 -10.71 -11.56 15.03
CA LYS A 338 -11.31 -10.25 15.25
C LYS A 338 -10.57 -9.18 14.46
N PRO A 339 -11.30 -8.17 13.94
CA PRO A 339 -10.67 -7.06 13.26
C PRO A 339 -9.79 -6.23 14.19
N SER A 340 -8.83 -5.51 13.61
CA SER A 340 -7.92 -4.62 14.32
C SER A 340 -7.72 -3.32 13.57
N ASN A 341 -7.50 -2.23 14.31
CA ASN A 341 -7.13 -0.93 13.75
C ASN A 341 -5.61 -0.79 13.50
N LEU A 342 -4.84 -1.85 13.80
CA LEU A 342 -3.38 -1.96 13.64
C LEU A 342 -2.59 -0.92 14.45
N ILE A 343 -3.13 -0.48 15.59
CA ILE A 343 -2.55 0.58 16.42
C ILE A 343 -1.13 0.25 16.90
N TRP A 344 -0.85 -0.99 17.29
CA TRP A 344 0.47 -1.36 17.81
C TRP A 344 1.54 -1.31 16.72
N THR A 345 1.22 -1.85 15.54
CA THR A 345 2.10 -1.85 14.37
C THR A 345 2.34 -0.42 13.88
N LYS A 346 1.29 0.39 13.70
CA LYS A 346 1.42 1.80 13.29
C LYS A 346 2.28 2.60 14.29
N THR A 347 2.13 2.34 15.58
CA THR A 347 2.93 2.99 16.62
C THR A 347 4.38 2.52 16.59
N ALA A 348 4.64 1.22 16.41
CA ALA A 348 6.00 0.68 16.32
C ALA A 348 6.76 1.19 15.09
N ILE A 349 6.08 1.34 13.95
CA ILE A 349 6.62 1.97 12.75
C ILE A 349 7.07 3.39 13.09
N ALA A 350 6.15 4.22 13.61
CA ALA A 350 6.45 5.59 13.99
C ALA A 350 7.62 5.69 14.98
N GLN A 351 7.63 4.84 16.01
CA GLN A 351 8.66 4.84 17.05
C GLN A 351 10.04 4.41 16.52
N SER A 352 10.11 3.28 15.80
CA SER A 352 11.39 2.75 15.29
C SER A 352 11.98 3.55 14.13
N GLN A 353 11.16 4.35 13.44
CA GLN A 353 11.58 5.27 12.38
C GLN A 353 11.87 6.69 12.89
N GLY A 354 11.60 6.96 14.18
CA GLY A 354 11.97 8.20 14.84
C GLY A 354 10.97 9.35 14.69
N MET A 355 9.69 9.05 14.47
CA MET A 355 8.65 10.07 14.43
C MET A 355 8.58 10.81 15.77
N SER A 356 8.67 12.13 15.73
CA SER A 356 8.52 12.95 16.93
C SER A 356 7.06 13.01 17.42
N LEU A 357 6.86 13.27 18.71
CA LEU A 357 5.51 13.49 19.27
C LEU A 357 4.80 14.69 18.61
N GLU A 358 5.55 15.74 18.24
CA GLU A 358 5.02 16.90 17.53
C GLU A 358 4.47 16.50 16.16
N ASN A 359 5.23 15.70 15.39
CA ASN A 359 4.79 15.24 14.08
C ASN A 359 3.62 14.26 14.17
N ALA A 360 3.59 13.39 15.17
CA ALA A 360 2.43 12.53 15.42
C ALA A 360 1.17 13.36 15.70
N LYS A 361 1.26 14.39 16.56
CA LYS A 361 0.14 15.30 16.85
C LYS A 361 -0.28 16.07 15.59
N ALA A 362 0.67 16.59 14.83
CA ALA A 362 0.40 17.28 13.57
C ALA A 362 -0.32 16.39 12.55
N ALA A 363 0.11 15.13 12.42
CA ALA A 363 -0.57 14.14 11.58
C ALA A 363 -2.00 13.86 12.07
N ALA A 364 -2.18 13.65 13.37
CA ALA A 364 -3.52 13.42 13.95
C ALA A 364 -4.46 14.62 13.72
N ASP A 365 -4.00 15.85 14.00
CA ASP A 365 -4.79 17.06 13.80
C ASP A 365 -5.12 17.29 12.32
N HIS A 366 -4.17 17.08 11.42
CA HIS A 366 -4.40 17.15 9.99
C HIS A 366 -5.47 16.15 9.53
N PHE A 367 -5.43 14.89 10.00
CA PHE A 367 -6.48 13.91 9.71
C PHE A 367 -7.84 14.36 10.21
N LEU A 368 -7.92 14.82 11.46
CA LEU A 368 -9.17 15.28 12.07
C LEU A 368 -9.74 16.49 11.32
N ASP A 369 -8.89 17.43 10.89
CA ASP A 369 -9.29 18.59 10.09
C ASP A 369 -9.89 18.16 8.76
N ARG A 370 -9.23 17.26 8.01
CA ARG A 370 -9.80 16.74 6.76
C ARG A 370 -11.12 16.03 7.00
N MET A 371 -11.17 15.10 7.96
CA MET A 371 -12.37 14.33 8.24
C MET A 371 -13.52 15.18 8.77
N SER A 372 -13.25 16.35 9.37
CA SER A 372 -14.28 17.29 9.82
C SER A 372 -15.19 17.80 8.69
N LEU A 373 -14.72 17.70 7.44
CA LEU A 373 -15.50 18.07 6.25
C LEU A 373 -16.64 17.10 5.95
N THR A 374 -16.60 15.87 6.47
CA THR A 374 -17.63 14.84 6.23
C THR A 374 -18.37 14.41 7.49
N LYS A 375 -17.74 14.46 8.65
CA LYS A 375 -18.36 14.13 9.94
C LYS A 375 -17.80 14.98 11.08
N GLU A 376 -18.61 15.29 12.07
CA GLU A 376 -18.18 16.07 13.23
C GLU A 376 -17.08 15.34 14.02
N VAL A 377 -16.03 16.06 14.39
CA VAL A 377 -14.95 15.57 15.25
C VAL A 377 -15.30 15.88 16.72
N PRO A 378 -15.43 14.86 17.59
CA PRO A 378 -15.70 15.10 19.00
C PRO A 378 -14.59 15.94 19.66
N ALA A 379 -14.97 16.87 20.54
CA ALA A 379 -14.01 17.76 21.20
C ALA A 379 -13.00 16.99 22.07
N GLU A 380 -13.46 15.91 22.69
CA GLU A 380 -12.63 15.00 23.49
C GLU A 380 -11.53 14.32 22.66
N THR A 381 -11.76 14.05 21.36
CA THR A 381 -10.74 13.47 20.47
C THR A 381 -9.58 14.43 20.29
N ARG A 382 -9.84 15.71 20.01
CA ARG A 382 -8.79 16.73 19.88
C ARG A 382 -8.10 17.02 21.20
N GLN A 383 -8.85 17.02 22.29
CA GLN A 383 -8.29 17.19 23.62
C GLN A 383 -7.34 16.03 23.96
N ALA A 384 -7.72 14.78 23.64
CA ALA A 384 -6.86 13.62 23.85
C ALA A 384 -5.57 13.67 23.01
N VAL A 385 -5.62 14.13 21.75
CA VAL A 385 -4.41 14.38 20.94
C VAL A 385 -3.52 15.45 21.60
N THR A 386 -4.13 16.53 22.08
CA THR A 386 -3.40 17.62 22.75
C THR A 386 -2.71 17.13 24.02
N ASP A 387 -3.41 16.35 24.84
CA ASP A 387 -2.94 15.85 26.14
C ASP A 387 -1.99 14.67 26.04
N ALA A 388 -1.94 13.99 24.88
CA ALA A 388 -1.08 12.83 24.66
C ALA A 388 0.39 13.14 24.93
N THR A 389 1.06 12.21 25.61
CA THR A 389 2.45 12.32 26.07
C THR A 389 3.41 11.42 25.30
N ASN A 390 2.88 10.50 24.47
CA ASN A 390 3.64 9.56 23.66
C ASN A 390 2.88 9.23 22.35
N LEU A 391 3.56 8.57 21.41
CA LEU A 391 3.01 8.25 20.08
C LEU A 391 1.77 7.35 20.16
N TYR A 392 1.76 6.39 21.09
CA TYR A 392 0.64 5.47 21.26
C TYR A 392 -0.63 6.20 21.70
N GLU A 393 -0.52 7.15 22.64
CA GLU A 393 -1.65 7.96 23.10
C GLU A 393 -2.22 8.85 21.98
N VAL A 394 -1.37 9.42 21.13
CA VAL A 394 -1.83 10.18 19.94
C VAL A 394 -2.63 9.27 19.01
N ASN A 395 -2.07 8.10 18.68
CA ASN A 395 -2.73 7.13 17.81
C ASN A 395 -4.04 6.61 18.42
N LYS A 396 -4.05 6.31 19.72
CA LYS A 396 -5.22 5.82 20.46
C LYS A 396 -6.33 6.86 20.53
N ALA A 397 -6.00 8.15 20.59
CA ALA A 397 -6.99 9.22 20.55
C ALA A 397 -7.85 9.18 19.28
N VAL A 398 -7.25 8.85 18.12
CA VAL A 398 -7.96 8.78 16.83
C VAL A 398 -8.49 7.38 16.53
N LEU A 399 -7.69 6.33 16.75
CA LEU A 399 -8.01 4.94 16.40
C LEU A 399 -8.89 4.23 17.44
N GLY A 400 -8.86 4.67 18.70
CA GLY A 400 -9.37 3.90 19.84
C GLY A 400 -8.39 2.82 20.30
N GLY A 401 -8.75 2.09 21.36
CA GLY A 401 -7.95 0.95 21.84
C GLY A 401 -8.03 -0.27 20.92
N ASP A 402 -9.14 -0.39 20.21
CA ASP A 402 -9.42 -1.48 19.28
C ASP A 402 -10.30 -1.03 18.10
N TRP A 403 -10.57 -1.94 17.17
CA TRP A 403 -11.43 -1.74 16.01
C TRP A 403 -12.79 -1.16 16.38
N ASN A 404 -13.17 -0.07 15.70
CA ASN A 404 -14.41 0.68 15.92
C ASN A 404 -14.58 1.34 17.31
N GLU A 405 -13.54 1.40 18.14
CA GLU A 405 -13.63 2.10 19.43
C GLU A 405 -13.32 3.61 19.31
N GLY A 406 -12.56 4.01 18.29
CA GLY A 406 -12.15 5.41 18.09
C GLY A 406 -12.98 6.17 17.07
N TYR A 407 -12.42 7.33 16.66
CA TYR A 407 -13.00 8.19 15.64
C TYR A 407 -12.90 7.59 14.23
N SER A 408 -11.81 6.89 13.90
CA SER A 408 -11.65 6.21 12.61
C SER A 408 -10.64 5.07 12.68
N ASN A 409 -10.93 3.93 12.06
CA ASN A 409 -9.93 2.85 11.88
C ASN A 409 -8.97 3.12 10.71
N THR A 410 -9.28 4.09 9.85
CA THR A 410 -8.52 4.37 8.63
C THR A 410 -7.33 5.30 8.85
N TYR A 411 -7.20 5.89 10.04
CA TYR A 411 -6.07 6.76 10.36
C TYR A 411 -4.77 5.96 10.32
N ASP A 412 -3.76 6.50 9.65
CA ASP A 412 -2.41 5.96 9.60
C ASP A 412 -1.44 7.13 9.80
N PRO A 413 -0.70 7.20 10.92
CA PRO A 413 0.11 8.36 11.26
C PRO A 413 1.24 8.60 10.26
N THR A 414 1.84 7.53 9.73
CA THR A 414 2.93 7.61 8.76
C THR A 414 2.43 8.15 7.43
N LEU A 415 1.29 7.64 6.96
CA LEU A 415 0.66 8.17 5.76
C LEU A 415 0.28 9.63 5.95
N GLU A 416 -0.44 9.93 7.03
CA GLU A 416 -1.02 11.26 7.21
C GLU A 416 0.07 12.31 7.37
N LEU A 417 1.19 11.99 8.03
CA LEU A 417 2.35 12.87 8.08
C LEU A 417 2.85 13.24 6.68
N SER A 418 2.89 12.29 5.74
CA SER A 418 3.28 12.60 4.35
C SER A 418 2.29 13.54 3.64
N LEU A 419 1.00 13.45 3.98
CA LEU A 419 -0.04 14.30 3.41
C LEU A 419 0.02 15.74 3.92
N THR A 420 0.59 15.98 5.10
CA THR A 420 0.82 17.34 5.63
C THR A 420 1.74 18.18 4.74
N GLY A 421 2.56 17.53 3.90
CA GLY A 421 3.43 18.20 2.93
C GLY A 421 2.70 18.77 1.71
N ILE A 422 1.41 18.48 1.53
CA ILE A 422 0.59 18.96 0.40
C ILE A 422 -0.16 20.22 0.82
N ASP A 423 0.08 21.34 0.13
CA ASP A 423 -0.61 22.61 0.42
C ASP A 423 -2.10 22.56 0.01
N THR A 424 -2.98 22.57 1.01
CA THR A 424 -4.44 22.57 0.84
C THR A 424 -5.08 23.94 1.14
N ALA A 425 -4.28 24.98 1.45
CA ALA A 425 -4.80 26.24 1.98
C ALA A 425 -5.73 26.97 1.00
N ALA A 426 -5.43 26.90 -0.31
CA ALA A 426 -6.30 27.47 -1.34
C ALA A 426 -7.65 26.76 -1.42
N LEU A 427 -7.63 25.42 -1.42
CA LEU A 427 -8.83 24.60 -1.43
C LEU A 427 -9.71 24.88 -0.20
N THR A 428 -9.12 24.94 1.00
CA THR A 428 -9.84 25.23 2.24
C THR A 428 -10.52 26.61 2.23
N ARG A 429 -9.86 27.63 1.66
CA ARG A 429 -10.49 28.95 1.46
C ARG A 429 -11.66 28.89 0.49
N ALA A 430 -11.50 28.17 -0.63
CA ALA A 430 -12.57 28.00 -1.61
C ALA A 430 -13.77 27.24 -1.02
N LEU A 431 -13.54 26.18 -0.23
CA LEU A 431 -14.59 25.45 0.49
C LEU A 431 -15.38 26.38 1.43
N THR A 432 -14.67 27.20 2.22
CA THR A 432 -15.29 28.19 3.13
C THR A 432 -16.14 29.21 2.36
N GLN A 433 -15.68 29.65 1.18
CA GLN A 433 -16.43 30.58 0.34
C GLN A 433 -17.66 29.92 -0.28
N ALA A 434 -17.54 28.68 -0.74
CA ALA A 434 -18.66 27.90 -1.27
C ALA A 434 -19.76 27.72 -0.19
N ASP A 435 -19.38 27.44 1.05
CA ASP A 435 -20.31 27.34 2.18
C ASP A 435 -21.10 28.62 2.41
N LYS A 436 -20.44 29.78 2.39
CA LYS A 436 -21.10 31.08 2.53
C LYS A 436 -22.10 31.33 1.41
N LEU A 437 -21.72 31.08 0.15
CA LEU A 437 -22.61 31.27 -0.99
C LEU A 437 -23.84 30.35 -0.94
N ILE A 438 -23.65 29.09 -0.53
CA ILE A 438 -24.76 28.14 -0.36
C ILE A 438 -25.68 28.58 0.79
N ALA A 439 -25.13 29.03 1.91
CA ALA A 439 -25.90 29.47 3.09
C ALA A 439 -26.66 30.78 2.86
N ASP A 440 -26.12 31.71 2.07
CA ASP A 440 -26.74 32.99 1.76
C ASP A 440 -28.06 32.84 0.99
N GLY A 441 -28.28 31.69 0.33
CA GLY A 441 -29.53 31.36 -0.38
C GLY A 441 -29.81 32.24 -1.61
N LYS A 442 -28.84 33.06 -2.03
CA LYS A 442 -28.95 33.98 -3.18
C LYS A 442 -28.59 33.34 -4.53
N THR A 443 -27.88 32.21 -4.50
CA THR A 443 -27.53 31.44 -5.69
C THR A 443 -28.60 30.37 -5.89
N ASP A 444 -29.18 30.27 -7.09
CA ASP A 444 -30.16 29.25 -7.46
C ASP A 444 -29.81 28.55 -8.78
N GLY A 445 -30.66 27.60 -9.19
CA GLY A 445 -30.56 26.91 -10.46
C GLY A 445 -29.26 26.11 -10.66
N ASP A 446 -28.80 26.09 -11.92
CA ASP A 446 -27.66 25.28 -12.36
C ASP A 446 -26.34 25.71 -11.69
N ALA A 447 -26.20 27.00 -11.35
CA ALA A 447 -25.01 27.53 -10.68
C ALA A 447 -24.88 26.98 -9.25
N LEU A 448 -25.99 26.90 -8.51
CA LEU A 448 -26.01 26.28 -7.18
C LEU A 448 -25.72 24.77 -7.26
N ALA A 449 -26.29 24.08 -8.26
CA ALA A 449 -26.03 22.65 -8.47
C ALA A 449 -24.55 22.38 -8.78
N ALA A 450 -23.96 23.15 -9.69
CA ALA A 450 -22.54 23.04 -10.03
C ALA A 450 -21.62 23.32 -8.82
N LEU A 451 -21.95 24.33 -8.01
CA LEU A 451 -21.21 24.66 -6.79
C LEU A 451 -21.24 23.52 -5.77
N LYS A 452 -22.41 22.92 -5.54
CA LYS A 452 -22.56 21.77 -4.64
C LYS A 452 -21.76 20.56 -5.13
N THR A 453 -21.88 20.21 -6.41
CA THR A 453 -21.14 19.10 -7.01
C THR A 453 -19.63 19.29 -6.92
N ALA A 454 -19.12 20.49 -7.24
CA ALA A 454 -17.70 20.80 -7.13
C ALA A 454 -17.21 20.72 -5.68
N LYS A 455 -18.00 21.25 -4.73
CA LYS A 455 -17.71 21.16 -3.29
C LYS A 455 -17.67 19.70 -2.82
N GLU A 456 -18.68 18.90 -3.16
CA GLU A 456 -18.76 17.48 -2.78
C GLU A 456 -17.60 16.67 -3.38
N THR A 457 -17.21 16.96 -4.62
CA THR A 457 -16.06 16.33 -5.28
C THR A 457 -14.76 16.66 -4.56
N ALA A 458 -14.55 17.94 -4.23
CA ALA A 458 -13.38 18.40 -3.48
C ALA A 458 -13.32 17.78 -2.08
N ILE A 459 -14.45 17.71 -1.36
CA ILE A 459 -14.52 17.06 -0.05
C ILE A 459 -14.26 15.56 -0.16
N ALA A 460 -14.86 14.86 -1.12
CA ALA A 460 -14.65 13.44 -1.32
C ALA A 460 -13.17 13.12 -1.64
N GLY A 461 -12.54 13.95 -2.47
CA GLY A 461 -11.11 13.86 -2.77
C GLY A 461 -10.24 14.14 -1.54
N LEU A 462 -10.46 15.28 -0.88
CA LEU A 462 -9.68 15.70 0.29
C LEU A 462 -9.95 14.82 1.52
N THR A 463 -11.02 14.04 1.57
CA THR A 463 -11.27 13.05 2.64
C THR A 463 -11.01 11.61 2.19
N GLY A 464 -10.48 11.42 0.99
CA GLY A 464 -9.96 10.16 0.51
C GLY A 464 -8.71 9.72 1.29
N LYS A 465 -8.34 8.43 1.11
CA LYS A 465 -7.16 7.82 1.73
C LYS A 465 -5.87 8.50 1.23
N LEU A 466 -5.80 8.78 -0.07
CA LEU A 466 -4.67 9.41 -0.74
C LEU A 466 -5.15 10.58 -1.59
N TYR A 467 -4.28 11.57 -1.77
CA TYR A 467 -4.41 12.62 -2.76
C TYR A 467 -3.03 13.24 -3.06
N THR A 468 -2.93 13.91 -4.20
CA THR A 468 -1.72 14.57 -4.69
C THR A 468 -1.89 16.09 -4.77
N ALA A 469 -0.78 16.82 -4.90
CA ALA A 469 -0.82 18.27 -5.12
C ALA A 469 -1.57 18.66 -6.40
N ASP A 470 -1.44 17.86 -7.47
CA ASP A 470 -2.11 18.11 -8.75
C ASP A 470 -3.63 17.90 -8.64
N GLU A 471 -4.07 16.88 -7.90
CA GLU A 471 -5.49 16.67 -7.61
C GLU A 471 -6.07 17.81 -6.77
N VAL A 472 -5.36 18.25 -5.73
CA VAL A 472 -5.76 19.40 -4.91
C VAL A 472 -5.87 20.67 -5.77
N ALA A 473 -4.91 20.92 -6.66
CA ALA A 473 -4.95 22.05 -7.59
C ALA A 473 -6.15 21.94 -8.56
N SER A 474 -6.43 20.74 -9.07
CA SER A 474 -7.56 20.45 -9.94
C SER A 474 -8.91 20.72 -9.24
N TRP A 475 -9.09 20.21 -8.03
CA TRP A 475 -10.30 20.45 -7.22
C TRP A 475 -10.46 21.92 -6.87
N THR A 476 -9.36 22.61 -6.55
CA THR A 476 -9.37 24.05 -6.28
C THR A 476 -9.87 24.83 -7.49
N GLY A 477 -9.29 24.60 -8.67
CA GLY A 477 -9.68 25.30 -9.90
C GLY A 477 -11.13 25.02 -10.31
N ALA A 478 -11.60 23.79 -10.15
CA ALA A 478 -12.99 23.42 -10.40
C ALA A 478 -13.95 24.14 -9.45
N LEU A 479 -13.62 24.20 -8.17
CA LEU A 479 -14.44 24.86 -7.15
C LEU A 479 -14.45 26.38 -7.33
N GLU A 480 -13.30 27.01 -7.60
CA GLU A 480 -13.21 28.45 -7.90
C GLU A 480 -14.02 28.84 -9.13
N THR A 481 -14.02 27.98 -10.17
CA THR A 481 -14.86 28.17 -11.37
C THR A 481 -16.34 28.17 -11.00
N ALA A 482 -16.77 27.21 -10.17
CA ALA A 482 -18.16 27.13 -9.72
C ALA A 482 -18.56 28.31 -8.82
N ILE A 483 -17.66 28.76 -7.92
CA ILE A 483 -17.84 29.95 -7.09
C ILE A 483 -18.05 31.20 -7.95
N LYS A 484 -17.24 31.38 -8.99
CA LYS A 484 -17.36 32.52 -9.90
C LYS A 484 -18.71 32.53 -10.63
N ALA A 485 -19.20 31.36 -11.06
CA ALA A 485 -20.51 31.23 -11.69
C ALA A 485 -21.68 31.47 -10.71
N ALA A 486 -21.48 31.16 -9.42
CA ALA A 486 -22.46 31.32 -8.37
C ALA A 486 -22.51 32.73 -7.75
N THR A 487 -21.49 33.57 -8.01
CA THR A 487 -21.43 34.94 -7.51
C THR A 487 -22.27 35.85 -8.41
N PRO A 488 -23.29 36.55 -7.88
CA PRO A 488 -24.10 37.48 -8.68
C PRO A 488 -23.23 38.56 -9.32
N ALA A 489 -23.46 38.87 -10.59
CA ALA A 489 -22.83 40.01 -11.23
C ALA A 489 -23.23 41.30 -10.48
N GLU A 490 -22.25 42.14 -10.15
CA GLU A 490 -22.50 43.46 -9.61
C GLU A 490 -23.33 44.25 -10.64
N PRO A 491 -24.46 44.87 -10.28
CA PRO A 491 -25.27 45.61 -11.24
C PRO A 491 -24.44 46.74 -11.84
N GLU A 492 -24.39 46.80 -13.18
CA GLU A 492 -23.82 47.93 -13.90
C GLU A 492 -24.49 49.23 -13.38
N PRO A 493 -23.73 50.27 -13.03
CA PRO A 493 -24.33 51.52 -12.60
C PRO A 493 -25.21 52.07 -13.75
N GLU A 494 -26.50 52.27 -13.46
CA GLU A 494 -27.45 52.89 -14.39
C GLU A 494 -26.84 54.20 -14.91
N GLN A 495 -26.59 54.27 -16.23
CA GLN A 495 -26.28 55.55 -16.85
C GLN A 495 -27.51 56.46 -16.72
N PRO A 496 -27.37 57.69 -16.18
CA PRO A 496 -28.48 58.61 -16.09
C PRO A 496 -28.96 58.96 -17.50
N GLY A 497 -30.27 58.78 -17.71
CA GLY A 497 -30.95 58.99 -18.99
C GLY A 497 -30.65 60.37 -19.57
N LYS A 498 -30.30 60.39 -20.86
CA LYS A 498 -30.37 61.60 -21.67
C LYS A 498 -31.81 61.84 -22.07
N ASP A 499 -32.44 62.78 -21.39
CA ASP A 499 -33.48 63.59 -21.97
C ASP A 499 -32.83 64.56 -22.99
N ASP A 500 -33.61 64.93 -24.01
CA ASP A 500 -33.48 66.11 -24.89
C ASP A 500 -33.87 65.79 -26.35
N GLY A 501 -35.12 66.16 -26.68
CA GLY A 501 -35.34 67.34 -27.52
C GLY A 501 -35.02 67.26 -29.01
N LYS A 502 -36.09 67.37 -29.82
CA LYS A 502 -36.14 67.59 -31.27
C LYS A 502 -35.25 68.75 -31.78
N ASP A 503 -34.66 68.59 -32.97
CA ASP A 503 -35.02 69.28 -34.22
C ASP A 503 -33.91 69.12 -35.31
N GLU A 504 -34.32 68.68 -36.51
CA GLU A 504 -33.60 68.77 -37.79
C GLU A 504 -33.78 70.21 -38.38
N PRO A 505 -33.14 70.69 -39.50
CA PRO A 505 -32.52 69.94 -40.62
C PRO A 505 -31.27 70.56 -41.34
N THR A 506 -30.78 69.81 -42.34
CA THR A 506 -30.22 70.19 -43.67
C THR A 506 -28.72 70.49 -43.95
N LYS A 507 -28.17 69.60 -44.81
CA LYS A 507 -27.05 69.60 -45.80
C LYS A 507 -26.72 70.94 -46.52
N PRO A 508 -25.57 71.10 -47.26
CA PRO A 508 -25.17 70.22 -48.38
C PRO A 508 -23.66 70.01 -48.70
N ASP A 509 -23.47 69.10 -49.66
CA ASP A 509 -22.28 68.54 -50.33
C ASP A 509 -21.24 69.54 -50.88
N THR A 510 -19.99 69.06 -51.05
CA THR A 510 -19.24 69.24 -52.31
C THR A 510 -18.02 68.30 -52.43
N ASP A 511 -17.98 67.59 -53.56
CA ASP A 511 -16.84 66.85 -54.14
C ASP A 511 -15.61 67.74 -54.42
N LYS A 512 -14.39 67.16 -54.34
CA LYS A 512 -13.50 66.86 -55.50
C LYS A 512 -12.04 66.58 -55.10
N ASN A 513 -11.52 65.49 -55.70
CA ASN A 513 -10.17 65.23 -56.25
C ASN A 513 -9.01 66.19 -55.88
N ASP A 514 -7.82 65.66 -55.55
CA ASP A 514 -6.86 65.21 -56.59
C ASP A 514 -5.66 64.41 -56.01
N LYS A 515 -5.04 63.63 -56.90
CA LYS A 515 -3.93 62.70 -56.69
C LYS A 515 -2.57 63.40 -56.55
N THR A 516 -1.62 62.79 -55.83
CA THR A 516 -0.25 62.61 -56.36
C THR A 516 0.52 61.50 -55.65
N GLU A 517 1.15 60.65 -56.46
CA GLU A 517 1.97 59.51 -56.10
C GLU A 517 3.42 59.91 -55.80
N ALA A 518 4.08 59.24 -54.85
CA ALA A 518 5.49 58.85 -54.95
C ALA A 518 5.80 57.70 -53.96
N LYS A 519 6.22 56.56 -54.52
CA LYS A 519 6.82 55.36 -53.88
C LYS A 519 8.32 55.32 -54.30
N PRO A 520 9.16 54.33 -53.95
CA PRO A 520 9.23 53.42 -52.80
C PRO A 520 10.68 53.31 -52.22
N ALA A 521 10.85 52.60 -51.09
CA ALA A 521 12.07 51.84 -50.81
C ALA A 521 11.72 50.37 -50.50
N ALA A 522 12.41 49.44 -51.17
CA ALA A 522 12.28 47.96 -51.10
C ALA A 522 13.03 47.40 -49.87
N LYS A 523 12.55 46.40 -49.09
CA LYS A 523 12.34 44.93 -49.28
C LYS A 523 13.64 44.12 -49.55
N PRO A 524 13.83 42.92 -48.94
CA PRO A 524 13.06 41.67 -49.22
C PRO A 524 12.64 40.88 -47.94
N GLY A 525 11.56 40.07 -47.89
CA GLY A 525 11.38 38.71 -48.49
C GLY A 525 12.06 37.65 -47.58
N ASN A 526 11.48 36.55 -47.08
CA ASN A 526 10.40 35.65 -47.52
C ASN A 526 10.13 34.58 -46.41
N LEU A 527 8.89 34.03 -46.37
CA LEU A 527 8.49 32.58 -46.20
C LEU A 527 9.04 31.74 -45.02
N ALA A 528 8.38 30.75 -44.40
CA ALA A 528 7.01 30.23 -44.36
C ALA A 528 6.97 29.12 -43.27
N ASN A 529 5.78 28.93 -42.67
CA ASN A 529 5.15 27.65 -42.28
C ASN A 529 5.64 26.73 -41.13
N THR A 530 4.59 26.32 -40.38
CA THR A 530 4.27 25.02 -39.77
C THR A 530 4.79 24.66 -38.38
N GLY A 531 3.82 24.38 -37.48
CA GLY A 531 4.05 23.83 -36.13
C GLY A 531 2.78 23.77 -35.27
N SER A 532 1.73 23.10 -35.78
CA SER A 532 0.67 22.38 -35.06
C SER A 532 0.28 22.78 -33.63
N ALA A 533 -0.89 23.42 -33.50
CA ALA A 533 -1.75 23.32 -32.32
C ALA A 533 -2.57 22.02 -32.42
N VAL A 534 -2.40 21.11 -31.47
CA VAL A 534 -3.27 19.95 -31.29
C VAL A 534 -4.35 20.33 -30.29
N SER A 535 -5.53 20.61 -30.82
CA SER A 535 -6.79 20.66 -30.06
C SER A 535 -7.19 19.23 -29.70
N VAL A 536 -7.22 18.89 -28.42
CA VAL A 536 -7.83 17.64 -27.94
C VAL A 536 -9.34 17.83 -27.96
N ALA A 537 -9.98 17.27 -29.00
CA ALA A 537 -11.43 17.14 -29.08
C ALA A 537 -11.86 15.93 -28.23
N VAL A 538 -12.49 16.19 -27.08
CA VAL A 538 -13.18 15.17 -26.27
C VAL A 538 -14.44 14.75 -27.01
N SER A 539 -14.48 13.47 -27.42
CA SER A 539 -15.65 12.87 -28.07
C SER A 539 -16.62 12.36 -27.02
N VAL A 540 -17.77 13.03 -26.90
CA VAL A 540 -18.95 12.56 -26.16
C VAL A 540 -19.75 11.65 -27.09
N ALA A 541 -19.75 10.34 -26.85
CA ALA A 541 -20.61 9.38 -27.54
C ALA A 541 -21.89 9.16 -26.73
N ALA A 542 -22.96 9.86 -27.11
CA ALA A 542 -24.32 9.59 -26.65
C ALA A 542 -24.96 8.53 -27.56
N MET A 543 -25.35 7.37 -27.01
CA MET A 543 -26.22 6.41 -27.70
C MET A 543 -27.67 6.58 -27.21
N LEU A 544 -28.47 7.26 -28.02
CA LEU A 544 -29.93 7.26 -27.97
C LEU A 544 -30.45 6.01 -28.68
N ALA A 545 -31.06 5.09 -27.92
CA ALA A 545 -31.78 3.95 -28.47
C ALA A 545 -33.22 4.34 -28.85
N LEU A 546 -33.52 4.27 -30.14
CA LEU A 546 -34.86 4.42 -30.71
C LEU A 546 -35.70 3.17 -30.46
N ALA A 547 -36.84 3.34 -29.78
CA ALA A 547 -37.92 2.37 -29.69
C ALA A 547 -38.75 2.37 -30.99
N GLY A 548 -39.18 1.19 -31.45
CA GLY A 548 -39.99 1.07 -32.68
C GLY A 548 -40.50 -0.33 -33.03
N VAL A 549 -41.27 -0.94 -32.12
CA VAL A 549 -42.55 -1.65 -32.31
C VAL A 549 -42.79 -2.56 -33.54
N SER A 550 -43.26 -3.78 -33.23
CA SER A 550 -44.12 -4.74 -34.01
C SER A 550 -43.38 -5.94 -34.62
N ALA A 551 -43.88 -7.18 -34.66
CA ALA A 551 -45.04 -7.86 -34.11
C ALA A 551 -44.97 -9.33 -34.61
N LEU A 552 -45.46 -10.27 -33.79
CA LEU A 552 -46.08 -11.55 -34.15
C LEU A 552 -45.30 -12.68 -34.88
N ALA A 553 -45.23 -13.81 -34.16
CA ALA A 553 -45.91 -15.09 -34.46
C ALA A 553 -45.04 -16.36 -34.63
N VAL A 554 -45.18 -17.26 -33.64
CA VAL A 554 -45.59 -18.69 -33.76
C VAL A 554 -44.86 -19.55 -34.81
N ARG A 555 -44.12 -20.60 -34.40
CA ARG A 555 -44.51 -22.05 -34.41
C ARG A 555 -43.31 -23.00 -34.23
N ARG A 556 -43.34 -23.76 -33.14
CA ARG A 556 -43.21 -25.25 -32.98
C ARG A 556 -42.43 -26.11 -34.01
N ARG A 557 -41.74 -27.11 -33.42
CA ARG A 557 -41.27 -28.44 -33.92
C ARG A 557 -39.83 -28.44 -34.46
N ARG A 558 -38.93 -29.34 -34.07
CA ARG A 558 -39.01 -30.67 -33.44
C ARG A 558 -37.98 -30.83 -32.35
#